data_AF-A0A643BQF3-F1
#
_entry.id   AF-A0A643BQF3-F1
#
_cell.length_a   1.000
_cell.length_b   1.000
_cell.length_c   1.000
_cell.angle_alpha   90.00
_cell.angle_beta   90.00
_cell.angle_gamma   90.00
#
_symmetry.space_group_name_H-M   'P 1'
#
loop_
_entity.id
_entity.type
_entity.pdbx_description
1 polymer ?
#
loop_
_entity_poly.entity_id
_entity_poly.type
_entity_poly.pdbx_seq_one_letter_code
_entity_poly.pdbx_strand_id
1 'polypeptide(L)'
;MMEVEVHITWEEIKKEPEKPFNKEKTFPLLLCVFTTSNISHHGMDTFSCRNVQSSELQSYTCLNPTLKELTSLVKEVYPGARKGT
;
A
#
# COMPACT_ATOMS: atom_id res chain seq x y z
N MET A 1 -19.63 -9.61 -43.75
CA MET A 1 -19.76 -9.72 -42.29
C MET A 1 -18.48 -9.17 -41.70
N MET A 2 -18.52 -8.03 -41.01
CA MET A 2 -17.35 -7.49 -40.30
C MET A 2 -17.48 -7.93 -38.84
N GLU A 3 -16.53 -8.73 -38.38
CA GLU A 3 -16.34 -9.10 -36.98
C GLU A 3 -15.98 -7.82 -36.23
N VAL A 4 -16.83 -7.40 -35.30
CA VAL A 4 -16.53 -6.28 -34.41
C VAL A 4 -15.68 -6.83 -33.27
N GLU A 5 -14.37 -6.58 -33.30
CA GLU A 5 -13.51 -6.82 -32.14
C GLU A 5 -13.94 -5.87 -31.02
N VAL A 6 -14.56 -6.46 -30.00
CA VAL A 6 -14.97 -5.76 -28.78
C VAL A 6 -13.70 -5.46 -27.97
N HIS A 7 -13.13 -4.28 -28.20
CA HIS A 7 -12.03 -3.74 -27.40
C HIS A 7 -12.61 -3.17 -26.10
N ILE A 8 -12.75 -4.03 -25.08
CA ILE A 8 -13.03 -3.57 -23.71
C ILE A 8 -11.77 -2.88 -23.20
N THR A 9 -11.88 -1.58 -22.91
CA THR A 9 -10.82 -0.87 -22.18
C THR A 9 -10.82 -1.34 -20.73
N TRP A 10 -9.64 -1.42 -20.10
CA TRP A 10 -9.50 -1.86 -18.69
C TRP A 10 -10.36 -1.05 -17.71
N GLU A 11 -10.73 0.18 -18.08
CA GLU A 11 -11.60 1.07 -17.31
C GLU A 11 -13.07 0.60 -17.28
N GLU A 12 -13.52 -0.14 -18.29
CA GLU A 12 -14.92 -0.60 -18.41
C GLU A 12 -15.16 -1.97 -17.78
N ILE A 13 -14.11 -2.63 -17.28
CA ILE A 13 -14.23 -3.84 -16.47
C ILE A 13 -14.88 -3.46 -15.15
N LYS A 14 -16.19 -3.69 -15.08
CA LYS A 14 -17.02 -3.60 -13.87
C LYS A 14 -16.26 -4.27 -12.71
N LYS A 15 -15.76 -3.47 -11.77
CA LYS A 15 -14.98 -3.97 -10.63
C LYS A 15 -15.92 -4.80 -9.77
N GLU A 16 -15.91 -6.12 -9.97
CA GLU A 16 -16.62 -7.08 -9.12
C GLU A 16 -16.31 -6.77 -7.65
N PRO A 17 -17.29 -6.92 -6.74
CA PRO A 17 -17.06 -6.68 -5.32
C PRO A 17 -15.89 -7.57 -4.85
N GLU A 18 -14.87 -6.93 -4.28
CA GLU A 18 -13.68 -7.65 -3.81
C GLU A 18 -14.10 -8.74 -2.83
N LYS A 19 -13.80 -10.01 -3.17
CA LYS A 19 -14.08 -11.15 -2.30
C LYS A 19 -13.40 -10.96 -0.95
N PRO A 20 -14.03 -11.38 0.16
CA PRO A 20 -13.41 -11.30 1.48
C PRO A 20 -12.09 -12.08 1.49
N PHE A 21 -11.00 -11.37 1.77
CA PHE A 21 -9.65 -11.92 1.77
C PHE A 21 -9.39 -12.73 3.05
N ASN A 22 -9.03 -14.01 2.90
CA ASN A 22 -8.71 -14.87 4.03
C ASN A 22 -7.24 -14.70 4.45
N LYS A 23 -7.03 -14.03 5.61
CA LYS A 23 -5.70 -13.72 6.15
C LYS A 23 -4.96 -14.94 6.73
N GLU A 24 -5.65 -15.98 7.19
CA GLU A 24 -5.02 -17.19 7.74
C GLU A 24 -4.50 -18.14 6.65
N LYS A 25 -5.14 -18.14 5.48
CA LYS A 25 -4.79 -19.05 4.38
C LYS A 25 -3.78 -18.48 3.38
N THR A 26 -3.41 -17.21 3.54
CA THR A 26 -2.52 -16.53 2.59
C THR A 26 -1.21 -16.19 3.27
N PHE A 27 -0.09 -16.48 2.61
CA PHE A 27 1.22 -16.07 3.10
C PHE A 27 1.29 -14.55 3.24
N PRO A 28 1.84 -14.03 4.35
CA PRO A 28 2.01 -12.60 4.53
C PRO A 28 3.06 -12.07 3.54
N LEU A 29 2.82 -10.87 3.04
CA LEU A 29 3.73 -10.13 2.19
C LEU A 29 4.59 -9.20 3.05
N LEU A 30 5.81 -8.94 2.60
CA LEU A 30 6.65 -7.92 3.22
C LEU A 30 6.24 -6.54 2.68
N LEU A 31 5.61 -5.72 3.51
CA LEU A 31 5.29 -4.34 3.22
C LEU A 31 6.42 -3.44 3.71
N CYS A 32 6.92 -2.60 2.80
CA CYS A 32 7.91 -1.57 3.07
C CYS A 32 7.23 -0.20 3.07
N VAL A 33 7.23 0.48 4.22
CA VAL A 33 6.57 1.77 4.46
C VAL A 33 7.63 2.83 4.71
N PHE A 34 7.55 3.94 3.97
CA PHE A 34 8.40 5.11 4.18
C PHE A 34 7.63 6.18 4.91
N THR A 35 8.08 6.53 6.11
CA THR A 35 7.46 7.59 6.89
C THR A 35 8.21 8.90 6.70
N THR A 36 7.52 10.01 6.95
CA THR A 36 8.10 11.34 6.92
C THR A 36 7.42 12.20 7.98
N SER A 37 8.20 13.09 8.62
CA SER A 37 7.69 14.00 9.65
C SER A 37 7.23 15.34 9.09
N ASN A 38 7.46 15.59 7.80
CA ASN A 38 6.90 16.74 7.10
C ASN A 38 5.44 16.44 6.67
N ILE A 39 4.75 17.48 6.20
CA ILE A 39 3.35 17.37 5.75
C ILE A 39 3.25 16.70 4.35
N SER A 40 4.36 16.60 3.61
CA SER A 40 4.39 16.23 2.19
C SER A 40 5.04 14.86 1.97
N HIS A 41 4.60 14.12 0.97
CA HIS A 41 5.25 12.87 0.58
C HIS A 41 6.72 13.08 0.16
N HIS A 42 7.51 12.02 0.28
CA HIS A 42 8.87 11.97 -0.28
C HIS A 42 8.85 12.25 -1.78
N GLY A 43 9.80 13.05 -2.25
CA GLY A 43 10.01 13.27 -3.68
C GLY A 43 10.44 11.97 -4.38
N MET A 44 10.08 11.78 -5.65
CA MET A 44 10.46 10.58 -6.40
C MET A 44 11.98 10.40 -6.54
N ASP A 45 12.72 11.52 -6.55
CA ASP A 45 14.18 11.56 -6.55
C ASP A 45 14.79 10.84 -5.33
N THR A 46 14.12 10.88 -4.17
CA THR A 46 14.60 10.22 -2.94
C THR A 46 14.61 8.70 -3.02
N PHE A 47 13.81 8.12 -3.91
CA PHE A 47 13.77 6.67 -4.17
C PHE A 47 14.70 6.25 -5.31
N SER A 48 15.39 7.20 -5.94
CA SER A 48 16.33 6.93 -7.01
C SER A 48 17.65 6.39 -6.43
N CYS A 49 18.22 5.37 -7.06
CA CYS A 49 19.56 4.83 -6.72
C CYS A 49 19.71 4.18 -5.33
N ARG A 50 18.76 3.31 -4.90
CA ARG A 50 18.88 2.40 -3.74
C ARG A 50 19.27 3.08 -2.40
N ASN A 51 19.15 4.41 -2.28
CA ASN A 51 19.65 5.16 -1.14
C ASN A 51 18.61 5.31 -0.01
N VAL A 52 17.78 4.28 0.14
CA VAL A 52 16.58 4.30 0.95
C VAL A 52 16.92 3.64 2.29
N GLN A 53 17.27 4.43 3.31
CA GLN A 53 17.68 3.87 4.61
C GLN A 53 17.11 4.60 5.83
N SER A 54 16.71 5.87 5.73
CA SER A 54 16.51 6.69 6.93
C SER A 54 15.13 6.59 7.60
N SER A 55 14.09 6.19 6.88
CA SER A 55 12.71 6.16 7.40
C SER A 55 11.90 4.96 6.93
N GLU A 56 12.60 3.89 6.58
CA GLU A 56 12.04 2.61 6.15
C GLU A 56 11.51 1.80 7.33
N LEU A 57 10.26 1.35 7.23
CA LEU A 57 9.65 0.38 8.12
C LEU A 57 9.20 -0.82 7.31
N GLN A 58 9.73 -1.99 7.63
CA GLN A 58 9.30 -3.25 7.04
C GLN A 58 8.39 -4.02 8.01
N SER A 59 7.26 -4.52 7.53
CA SER A 59 6.35 -5.37 8.30
C SER A 59 5.72 -6.44 7.43
N TYR A 60 5.49 -7.60 8.01
CA TYR A 60 4.66 -8.63 7.40
C TYR A 60 3.18 -8.25 7.50
N THR A 61 2.46 -8.28 6.39
CA THR A 61 1.04 -7.93 6.34
C THR A 61 0.28 -8.73 5.27
N CYS A 62 -1.05 -8.66 5.31
CA CYS A 62 -1.90 -9.20 4.26
C CYS A 62 -1.92 -8.29 3.01
N LEU A 63 -2.32 -8.83 1.85
CA LEU A 63 -2.41 -8.08 0.59
C LEU A 63 -3.36 -6.87 0.66
N ASN A 64 -4.44 -6.98 1.45
CA ASN A 64 -5.46 -5.94 1.59
C ASN A 64 -5.54 -5.40 3.03
N PRO A 65 -4.51 -4.70 3.51
CA PRO A 65 -4.57 -4.07 4.82
C PRO A 65 -5.40 -2.79 4.75
N THR A 66 -6.20 -2.54 5.78
CA THR A 66 -6.91 -1.27 5.91
C THR A 66 -5.95 -0.14 6.31
N LEU A 67 -6.27 1.11 5.95
CA LEU A 67 -5.48 2.27 6.40
C LEU A 67 -5.36 2.34 7.93
N LYS A 68 -6.37 1.89 8.66
CA LYS A 68 -6.35 1.80 10.13
C LYS A 68 -5.30 0.80 10.64
N GLU A 69 -5.18 -0.36 10.00
CA GLU A 69 -4.16 -1.36 10.34
C GLU A 69 -2.76 -0.81 10.06
N LEU A 70 -2.55 -0.20 8.88
CA LEU A 70 -1.28 0.43 8.52
C LEU A 70 -0.90 1.55 9.48
N THR A 71 -1.86 2.41 9.83
CA THR A 71 -1.62 3.53 10.77
C THR A 71 -1.31 3.02 12.18
N SER A 72 -1.97 1.95 12.61
CA SER A 72 -1.71 1.34 13.93
C SER A 72 -0.28 0.80 14.01
N LEU A 73 0.16 0.12 12.95
CA LEU A 73 1.53 -0.38 12.81
C LEU A 73 2.56 0.77 12.87
N VAL A 74 2.34 1.86 12.13
CA VAL A 74 3.22 3.03 12.16
C VAL A 74 3.27 3.67 13.56
N LYS A 75 2.13 3.77 14.25
CA LYS A 75 2.05 4.30 15.63
C LYS A 75 2.74 3.40 16.67
N GLU A 76 2.87 2.11 16.40
CA GLU A 76 3.58 1.17 17.27
C GLU A 76 5.08 1.41 17.21
N VAL A 77 5.63 1.55 16.00
CA VAL A 77 7.07 1.73 15.77
C VAL A 77 7.52 3.18 15.96
N TYR A 78 6.66 4.14 15.61
CA TYR A 78 6.93 5.57 15.78
C TYR A 78 5.97 6.20 16.80
N PRO A 79 6.29 6.15 18.10
CA PRO A 79 5.40 6.66 19.15
C PRO A 79 5.13 8.17 19.05
N GLY A 80 5.98 8.93 18.33
CA GLY A 80 5.76 10.34 18.01
C GLY A 80 4.51 10.59 17.16
N ALA A 81 4.09 9.62 16.33
CA ALA A 81 2.86 9.71 15.51
C ALA A 81 1.57 9.46 16.31
N ARG A 82 1.65 9.19 17.63
CA ARG A 82 0.46 9.03 18.48
C ARG A 82 -0.18 10.37 18.87
N LYS A 83 0.56 11.48 18.76
CA LYS A 83 0.09 12.80 19.16
C LYS A 83 -0.73 13.46 18.04
N GLY A 84 -2.05 13.30 18.09
CA GLY A 84 -3.01 14.18 17.41
C GLY A 84 -3.01 14.12 15.88
N THR A 85 -3.41 12.98 15.32
CA THR A 85 -3.98 12.88 13.95
C THR A 85 -5.27 12.08 14.04
#